data_AF-A0A3D4PG96-F1
#
_entry.id   AF-A0A3D4PG96-F1
#
_cell.length_a   1.000
_cell.length_b   1.000
_cell.length_c   1.000
_cell.angle_alpha   90.00
_cell.angle_beta   90.00
_cell.angle_gamma   90.00
#
_symmetry.space_group_name_H-M   'P 1'
#
loop_
_entity.id
_entity.type
_entity.pdbx_description
1 polymer ?
#
loop_
_entity_poly.entity_id
_entity_poly.type
_entity_poly.pdbx_seq_one_letter_code
_entity_poly.pdbx_strand_id
1 'polypeptide(L)'
;MLNKNLLSAVNCLVTKWTMGLLCVALTSQVQADGIYEQLPEISASTTLEELNQGVESPVKELDFAAGIQPEWIWGPEDKSDYILEYNFSLSQDPKQALTARVMASCDNEMSLKINDQSIFSSTEWQSPENKDIKNFLQKGENKIQARVKNHGGVAAFLFKLVLIDSKGETREVVSNDQWKVLSSDGTSLSDKPAIKGKLGDGPWGNIFSQTQDDSFVPRDTFLLKPGYQVEKLFSVPKEELGSWVAIAFDPKGRLLASDQGDKGICRITPAPPGSDETTRVERLNLPISSAQGMLCAFDALYLSINGGPGSGLYRARDTTGDDQYDELTKLIDFRGGGEHGPHALRLSPDGKSIYVICGNHTDPPFSVDQIFEAGNSSRVPINWSEDLLLPRQWDANGHARGKLAPGGWIAKTDPEGN
;
A
#
# COMPACT_ATOMS: atom_id res chain seq x y z
N MET A 1 38.23 -61.46 -30.00
CA MET A 1 38.18 -59.97 -30.07
C MET A 1 37.57 -59.47 -28.78
N LEU A 2 38.27 -58.53 -28.15
CA LEU A 2 37.99 -57.70 -26.97
C LEU A 2 37.12 -58.23 -25.81
N ASN A 3 37.81 -58.28 -24.68
CA ASN A 3 37.40 -58.55 -23.31
C ASN A 3 36.78 -57.28 -22.68
N LYS A 4 35.71 -57.41 -21.89
CA LYS A 4 35.44 -56.54 -20.73
C LYS A 4 34.38 -57.17 -19.82
N ASN A 5 34.82 -57.44 -18.60
CA ASN A 5 34.08 -57.95 -17.47
C ASN A 5 33.84 -56.82 -16.46
N LEU A 6 32.71 -56.95 -15.75
CA LEU A 6 32.41 -56.46 -14.40
C LEU A 6 32.17 -54.96 -14.12
N LEU A 7 31.17 -54.81 -13.24
CA LEU A 7 31.03 -53.91 -12.08
C LEU A 7 29.94 -52.82 -12.14
N SER A 8 28.97 -53.09 -11.27
CA SER A 8 27.92 -52.25 -10.68
C SER A 8 28.46 -51.06 -9.89
N ALA A 9 27.54 -50.12 -9.61
CA ALA A 9 27.62 -48.95 -8.73
C ALA A 9 28.14 -47.68 -9.40
N VAL A 10 27.24 -46.72 -9.64
CA VAL A 10 27.14 -45.41 -8.94
C VAL A 10 25.81 -44.79 -9.39
N ASN A 11 24.85 -44.73 -8.47
CA ASN A 11 23.64 -43.92 -8.61
C ASN A 11 23.71 -42.88 -7.49
N CYS A 12 24.38 -41.75 -7.74
CA CYS A 12 24.36 -40.59 -6.84
C CYS A 12 24.89 -39.34 -7.56
N LEU A 13 24.20 -38.22 -7.36
CA LEU A 13 24.60 -36.84 -7.65
C LEU A 13 24.78 -36.45 -9.13
N VAL A 14 23.71 -35.94 -9.74
CA VAL A 14 23.82 -34.78 -10.65
C VAL A 14 22.98 -33.65 -10.08
N THR A 15 23.68 -32.82 -9.32
CA THR A 15 23.28 -31.52 -8.81
C THR A 15 22.96 -30.61 -10.00
N LYS A 16 21.68 -30.25 -10.21
CA LYS A 16 21.33 -29.14 -11.09
C LYS A 16 21.65 -27.84 -10.36
N TRP A 17 22.83 -27.29 -10.66
CA TRP A 17 23.12 -25.87 -10.48
C TRP A 17 22.29 -25.09 -11.50
N THR A 18 21.15 -24.56 -11.08
CA THR A 18 20.54 -23.42 -11.78
C THR A 18 21.18 -22.16 -11.25
N MET A 19 22.06 -21.63 -12.08
CA MET A 19 22.71 -20.34 -12.02
C MET A 19 21.64 -19.26 -11.81
N GLY A 20 21.52 -18.77 -10.57
CA GLY A 20 20.74 -17.58 -10.27
C GLY A 20 21.44 -16.39 -10.91
N LEU A 21 20.99 -16.00 -12.10
CA LEU A 21 21.28 -14.67 -12.62
C LEU A 21 20.65 -13.68 -11.65
N LEU A 22 21.51 -12.95 -10.95
CA LEU A 22 21.15 -11.71 -10.28
C LEU A 22 20.84 -10.69 -11.40
N CYS A 23 19.61 -10.73 -11.92
CA CYS A 23 19.08 -9.62 -12.70
C CYS A 23 18.88 -8.45 -11.73
N VAL A 24 19.88 -7.58 -11.65
CA VAL A 24 19.63 -6.19 -11.26
C VAL A 24 18.78 -5.60 -12.39
N ALA A 25 17.47 -5.76 -12.29
CA ALA A 25 16.53 -5.07 -13.16
C ALA A 25 16.58 -3.59 -12.76
N LEU A 26 17.37 -2.82 -13.49
CA LEU A 26 17.15 -1.39 -13.62
C LEU A 26 15.77 -1.24 -14.27
N THR A 27 14.74 -0.98 -13.47
CA THR A 27 13.41 -0.61 -13.98
C THR A 27 13.52 0.76 -14.62
N SER A 28 14.00 0.82 -15.85
CA SER A 28 13.99 2.05 -16.64
C SER A 28 12.59 2.20 -17.23
N GLN A 29 11.76 3.02 -16.60
CA GLN A 29 10.61 3.59 -17.28
C GLN A 29 11.13 4.49 -18.41
N VAL A 30 10.67 4.24 -19.63
CA VAL A 30 10.99 5.10 -20.77
C VAL A 30 9.83 6.06 -20.95
N GLN A 31 10.13 7.36 -20.88
CA GLN A 31 9.18 8.43 -21.17
C GLN A 31 9.45 8.96 -22.58
N ALA A 32 8.48 8.83 -23.47
CA ALA A 32 8.49 9.45 -24.79
C ALA A 32 7.11 10.05 -25.07
N ASP A 33 7.05 11.34 -25.42
CA ASP A 33 5.82 12.03 -25.85
C ASP A 33 4.61 11.87 -24.88
N GLY A 34 4.86 11.84 -23.56
CA GLY A 34 3.79 11.70 -22.55
C GLY A 34 3.23 10.27 -22.41
N ILE A 35 3.93 9.29 -22.99
CA ILE A 35 3.68 7.86 -22.86
C ILE A 35 4.75 7.27 -21.93
N TYR A 36 4.32 6.38 -21.04
CA TYR A 36 5.16 5.63 -20.12
C TYR A 36 5.05 4.15 -20.43
N GLU A 37 6.18 3.45 -20.40
CA GLU A 37 6.23 2.01 -20.60
C GLU A 37 7.00 1.31 -19.47
N GLN A 38 6.50 0.15 -19.05
CA GLN A 38 7.16 -0.68 -18.05
C GLN A 38 6.93 -2.16 -18.34
N LEU A 39 7.99 -2.97 -18.30
CA LEU A 39 7.87 -4.42 -18.34
C LEU A 39 7.19 -4.92 -17.05
N PRO A 40 6.19 -5.81 -17.14
CA PRO A 40 5.63 -6.47 -15.97
C PRO A 40 6.69 -7.23 -15.18
N GLU A 41 6.59 -7.17 -13.86
CA GLU A 41 7.47 -7.93 -12.97
C GLU A 41 6.65 -8.89 -12.11
N ILE A 42 6.96 -10.19 -12.18
CA ILE A 42 6.37 -11.18 -11.27
C ILE A 42 6.75 -10.80 -9.85
N SER A 43 5.74 -10.51 -9.04
CA SER A 43 5.93 -10.19 -7.64
C SER A 43 6.18 -11.46 -6.84
N ALA A 44 7.04 -11.38 -5.83
CA ALA A 44 7.24 -12.49 -4.91
C ALA A 44 5.88 -12.90 -4.33
N SER A 45 5.61 -14.20 -4.30
CA SER A 45 4.35 -14.72 -3.78
C SER A 45 4.54 -16.13 -3.21
N THR A 46 3.63 -16.53 -2.33
CA THR A 46 3.58 -17.86 -1.72
C THR A 46 2.13 -18.27 -1.46
N THR A 47 1.88 -19.55 -1.17
CA THR A 47 0.57 -20.05 -0.76
C THR A 47 0.56 -20.47 0.72
N LEU A 48 -0.64 -20.56 1.31
CA LEU A 48 -0.78 -21.13 2.67
C LEU A 48 -0.24 -22.56 2.74
N GLU A 49 -0.41 -23.35 1.68
CA GLU A 49 0.12 -24.71 1.62
C GLU A 49 1.65 -24.72 1.59
N GLU A 50 2.31 -23.83 0.84
CA GLU A 50 3.77 -23.72 0.82
C GLU A 50 4.35 -23.19 2.13
N LEU A 51 3.65 -22.25 2.79
CA LEU A 51 4.00 -21.80 4.14
C LEU A 51 3.89 -22.95 5.16
N ASN A 52 2.85 -23.79 5.04
CA ASN A 52 2.61 -24.92 5.93
C ASN A 52 3.44 -26.18 5.59
N GLN A 53 3.87 -26.34 4.33
CA GLN A 53 4.76 -27.40 3.86
C GLN A 53 6.24 -27.01 3.97
N GLY A 54 6.52 -25.73 4.22
CA GLY A 54 7.81 -25.27 4.67
C GLY A 54 8.21 -26.06 5.90
N VAL A 55 9.22 -26.91 5.72
CA VAL A 55 10.03 -27.58 6.75
C VAL A 55 9.91 -26.83 8.07
N GLU A 56 9.56 -27.53 9.17
CA GLU A 56 9.78 -27.07 10.55
C GLU A 56 10.97 -26.12 10.52
N SER A 57 10.74 -24.82 10.71
CA SER A 57 11.86 -23.91 10.83
C SER A 57 12.74 -24.53 11.90
N PRO A 58 14.03 -24.85 11.64
CA PRO A 58 14.92 -25.34 12.69
C PRO A 58 15.18 -24.24 13.74
N VAL A 59 14.57 -23.07 13.52
CA VAL A 59 14.50 -21.92 14.38
C VAL A 59 13.31 -22.10 15.33
N LYS A 60 13.64 -22.43 16.58
CA LYS A 60 12.80 -22.21 17.77
C LYS A 60 12.05 -20.88 17.61
N GLU A 61 10.71 -20.87 17.74
CA GLU A 61 9.91 -19.63 17.73
C GLU A 61 10.61 -18.54 18.54
N LEU A 62 10.92 -17.41 17.89
CA LEU A 62 11.58 -16.29 18.53
C LEU A 62 10.53 -15.40 19.16
N ASP A 63 10.44 -15.48 20.48
CA ASP A 63 9.66 -14.53 21.26
C ASP A 63 10.41 -13.19 21.35
N PHE A 64 10.02 -12.22 20.52
CA PHE A 64 10.58 -10.87 20.55
C PHE A 64 10.22 -10.11 21.84
N ALA A 65 9.18 -10.52 22.56
CA ALA A 65 8.81 -9.97 23.86
C ALA A 65 9.60 -10.59 25.02
N ALA A 66 10.34 -11.69 24.82
CA ALA A 66 11.28 -12.24 25.81
C ALA A 66 12.65 -11.56 25.73
N GLY A 67 13.57 -11.85 26.66
CA GLY A 67 14.94 -11.32 26.62
C GLY A 67 15.06 -9.83 26.94
N ILE A 68 16.09 -9.18 26.38
CA ILE A 68 16.33 -7.75 26.57
C ILE A 68 15.22 -6.96 25.87
N GLN A 69 14.61 -6.04 26.63
CA GLN A 69 13.50 -5.23 26.15
C GLN A 69 14.02 -3.97 25.45
N PRO A 70 13.48 -3.62 24.27
CA PRO A 70 13.78 -2.35 23.64
C PRO A 70 13.04 -1.19 24.31
N GLU A 71 13.61 -0.01 24.16
CA GLU A 71 13.04 1.26 24.59
C GLU A 71 12.63 2.07 23.36
N TRP A 72 11.52 2.77 23.47
CA TRP A 72 11.10 3.77 22.50
C TRP A 72 12.09 4.93 22.55
N ILE A 73 12.74 5.23 21.42
CA ILE A 73 13.78 6.26 21.33
C ILE A 73 13.44 7.30 20.25
N TRP A 74 13.92 8.53 20.41
CA TRP A 74 13.82 9.58 19.41
C TRP A 74 15.01 10.54 19.46
N GLY A 75 15.05 11.51 18.56
CA GLY A 75 15.96 12.65 18.69
C GLY A 75 15.51 13.65 19.77
N PRO A 76 16.32 14.72 20.00
CA PRO A 76 16.07 15.71 21.05
C PRO A 76 14.72 16.42 20.96
N GLU A 77 14.16 16.60 19.76
CA GLU A 77 12.91 17.31 19.52
C GLU A 77 11.93 16.44 18.75
N ASP A 78 10.71 16.26 19.27
CA ASP A 78 9.75 15.30 18.72
C ASP A 78 9.35 15.63 17.28
N LYS A 79 9.27 16.92 16.94
CA LYS A 79 8.77 17.42 15.64
C LYS A 79 9.81 17.38 14.52
N SER A 80 11.00 16.87 14.80
CA SER A 80 12.13 16.87 13.86
C SER A 80 12.39 15.46 13.34
N ASP A 81 12.92 15.40 12.12
CA ASP A 81 13.31 14.16 11.44
C ASP A 81 14.79 13.85 11.69
N TYR A 82 15.09 12.58 11.95
CA TYR A 82 16.42 12.14 12.36
C TYR A 82 16.90 10.89 11.62
N ILE A 83 18.20 10.62 11.75
CA ILE A 83 18.78 9.31 11.51
C ILE A 83 19.26 8.78 12.86
N LEU A 84 18.72 7.64 13.28
CA LEU A 84 19.17 6.91 14.46
C LEU A 84 20.15 5.83 14.02
N GLU A 85 21.35 5.83 14.59
CA GLU A 85 22.44 4.94 14.17
C GLU A 85 22.94 4.06 15.33
N TYR A 86 23.21 2.79 15.03
CA TYR A 86 23.87 1.89 15.96
C TYR A 86 24.92 1.03 15.25
N ASN A 87 26.09 0.90 15.87
CA ASN A 87 27.20 0.12 15.34
C ASN A 87 27.49 -1.07 16.27
N PHE A 88 27.70 -2.25 15.70
CA PHE A 88 28.05 -3.45 16.45
C PHE A 88 28.89 -4.42 15.64
N SER A 89 29.78 -5.15 16.31
CA SER A 89 30.69 -6.08 15.63
C SER A 89 30.28 -7.54 15.84
N LEU A 90 30.30 -8.36 14.80
CA LEU A 90 30.07 -9.81 14.86
C LEU A 90 31.40 -10.59 14.75
N SER A 91 31.66 -11.50 15.69
CA SER A 91 32.87 -12.33 15.69
C SER A 91 32.79 -13.51 14.72
N GLN A 92 31.58 -14.02 14.48
CA GLN A 92 31.29 -15.13 13.56
C GLN A 92 30.68 -14.62 12.25
N ASP A 93 30.70 -15.47 11.23
CA ASP A 93 30.02 -15.19 9.97
C ASP A 93 28.49 -15.32 10.16
N PRO A 94 27.71 -14.22 10.05
CA PRO A 94 26.26 -14.27 10.25
C PRO A 94 25.55 -15.18 9.26
N LYS A 95 26.14 -15.50 8.11
CA LYS A 95 25.56 -16.45 7.15
C LYS A 95 25.45 -17.88 7.70
N GLN A 96 26.24 -18.20 8.73
CA GLN A 96 26.19 -19.48 9.43
C GLN A 96 25.27 -19.45 10.66
N ALA A 97 24.69 -18.29 10.99
CA ALA A 97 23.77 -18.16 12.11
C ALA A 97 22.52 -19.03 11.86
N LEU A 98 22.02 -19.66 12.92
CA LEU A 98 20.73 -20.35 12.90
C LEU A 98 19.62 -19.34 12.61
N THR A 99 19.73 -18.12 13.14
CA THR A 99 18.74 -17.04 12.97
C THR A 99 19.41 -15.68 12.97
N ALA A 100 18.93 -14.77 12.13
CA ALA A 100 19.13 -13.32 12.29
C ALA A 100 17.83 -12.59 11.91
N ARG A 101 16.99 -12.23 12.88
CA ARG A 101 15.72 -11.54 12.62
C ARG A 101 15.64 -10.21 13.34
N VAL A 102 15.10 -9.22 12.65
CA VAL A 102 14.82 -7.90 13.21
C VAL A 102 13.32 -7.70 13.34
N MET A 103 12.92 -6.98 14.39
CA MET A 103 11.59 -6.41 14.58
C MET A 103 11.72 -4.92 14.88
N ALA A 104 11.03 -4.04 14.15
CA ALA A 104 11.10 -2.60 14.36
C ALA A 104 9.76 -1.90 14.11
N SER A 105 9.52 -0.78 14.78
CA SER A 105 8.34 0.06 14.56
C SER A 105 8.71 1.53 14.75
N CYS A 106 7.92 2.43 14.16
CA CYS A 106 8.13 3.86 14.27
C CYS A 106 6.82 4.63 14.18
N ASP A 107 6.63 5.56 15.11
CA ASP A 107 5.58 6.56 15.09
C ASP A 107 6.23 7.90 14.66
N ASN A 108 6.06 8.40 13.42
CA ASN A 108 5.11 7.94 12.40
C ASN A 108 5.75 7.16 11.23
N GLU A 109 6.97 7.47 10.79
CA GLU A 109 7.57 6.85 9.61
C GLU A 109 9.02 6.42 9.89
N MET A 110 9.40 5.24 9.40
CA MET A 110 10.80 4.79 9.37
C MET A 110 11.23 4.26 8.00
N SER A 111 12.53 4.39 7.72
CA SER A 111 13.25 3.57 6.75
C SER A 111 14.50 2.98 7.40
N LEU A 112 14.59 1.65 7.43
CA LEU A 112 15.71 0.92 8.02
C LEU A 112 16.73 0.50 6.96
N LYS A 113 18.00 0.73 7.25
CA LYS A 113 19.16 0.26 6.51
C LYS A 113 20.11 -0.51 7.41
N ILE A 114 20.76 -1.52 6.85
CA ILE A 114 21.88 -2.23 7.48
C ILE A 114 23.01 -2.28 6.46
N ASN A 115 24.21 -1.84 6.84
CA ASN A 115 25.38 -1.78 5.96
C ASN A 115 25.07 -1.08 4.63
N ASP A 116 24.39 0.07 4.72
CA ASP A 116 23.93 0.92 3.61
C ASP A 116 22.90 0.29 2.66
N GLN A 117 22.50 -0.97 2.90
CA GLN A 117 21.44 -1.67 2.16
C GLN A 117 20.07 -1.43 2.83
N SER A 118 19.08 -1.04 2.03
CA SER A 118 17.70 -0.86 2.50
C SER A 118 17.06 -2.20 2.86
N ILE A 119 16.45 -2.25 4.05
CA ILE A 119 15.79 -3.44 4.58
C ILE A 119 14.27 -3.36 4.39
N PHE A 120 13.66 -2.28 4.89
CA PHE A 120 12.22 -1.95 4.74
C PHE A 120 11.93 -0.50 5.15
N SER A 121 10.71 -0.02 4.89
CA SER A 121 10.19 1.27 5.37
C SER A 121 8.72 1.19 5.76
N SER A 122 8.30 1.78 6.89
CA SER A 122 6.91 1.68 7.38
C SER A 122 6.37 3.02 7.84
N THR A 123 5.05 3.20 7.72
CA THR A 123 4.26 4.32 8.28
C THR A 123 3.25 3.87 9.33
N GLU A 124 3.18 2.56 9.63
CA GLU A 124 2.16 1.95 10.47
C GLU A 124 2.77 1.47 11.79
N TRP A 125 2.71 2.30 12.84
CA TRP A 125 3.40 1.98 14.10
C TRP A 125 2.76 0.80 14.85
N GLN A 126 1.46 0.57 14.66
CA GLN A 126 0.71 -0.52 15.31
C GLN A 126 1.12 -1.90 14.79
N SER A 127 1.71 -1.98 13.59
CA SER A 127 2.12 -3.21 12.95
C SER A 127 3.63 -3.23 12.76
N PRO A 128 4.41 -3.75 13.74
CA PRO A 128 5.86 -3.75 13.65
C PRO A 128 6.36 -4.59 12.48
N GLU A 129 7.45 -4.14 11.87
CA GLU A 129 8.11 -4.83 10.77
C GLU A 129 9.05 -5.89 11.23
N ASN A 130 8.93 -7.08 10.62
CA ASN A 130 9.78 -8.22 10.91
C ASN A 130 10.43 -8.76 9.64
N LYS A 131 11.75 -8.97 9.66
CA LYS A 131 12.50 -9.48 8.51
C LYS A 131 13.68 -10.36 8.95
N ASP A 132 13.93 -11.43 8.19
CA ASP A 132 15.23 -12.11 8.24
C ASP A 132 16.28 -11.20 7.59
N ILE A 133 17.31 -10.86 8.36
CA ILE A 133 18.38 -9.95 7.94
C ILE A 133 19.73 -10.63 7.76
N LYS A 134 19.78 -11.97 7.75
CA LYS A 134 21.03 -12.74 7.72
C LYS A 134 21.95 -12.34 6.57
N ASN A 135 21.36 -12.06 5.41
CA ASN A 135 22.09 -11.69 4.18
C ASN A 135 22.59 -10.23 4.16
N PHE A 136 22.13 -9.39 5.09
CA PHE A 136 22.50 -7.98 5.18
C PHE A 136 23.60 -7.72 6.22
N LEU A 137 23.89 -8.73 7.06
CA LEU A 137 24.94 -8.69 8.06
C LEU A 137 26.26 -9.22 7.49
N GLN A 138 27.36 -8.77 8.09
CA GLN A 138 28.72 -9.22 7.78
C GLN A 138 29.50 -9.57 9.04
N LYS A 139 30.55 -10.38 8.89
CA LYS A 139 31.54 -10.58 9.95
C LYS A 139 32.30 -9.26 10.18
N GLY A 140 32.55 -8.91 11.44
CA GLY A 140 33.15 -7.64 11.83
C GLY A 140 32.08 -6.55 12.02
N GLU A 141 32.42 -5.31 11.72
CA GLU A 141 31.56 -4.15 11.95
C GLU A 141 30.27 -4.20 11.11
N ASN A 142 29.15 -3.93 11.75
CA ASN A 142 27.85 -3.73 11.14
C ASN A 142 27.26 -2.42 11.62
N LYS A 143 26.61 -1.70 10.70
CA LYS A 143 25.97 -0.42 10.97
C LYS A 143 24.48 -0.53 10.67
N ILE A 144 23.65 -0.18 11.65
CA ILE A 144 22.20 -0.03 11.52
C ILE A 144 21.89 1.46 11.45
N GLN A 145 21.08 1.87 10.48
CA GLN A 145 20.58 3.24 10.37
C GLN A 145 19.07 3.22 10.16
N ALA A 146 18.33 3.89 11.03
CA ALA A 146 16.90 4.14 10.87
C ALA A 146 16.70 5.63 10.60
N ARG A 147 16.27 5.98 9.39
CA ARG A 147 15.75 7.33 9.11
C ARG A 147 14.32 7.37 9.63
N VAL A 148 14.03 8.30 10.52
CA VAL A 148 12.75 8.39 11.21
C VAL A 148 12.14 9.77 11.02
N LYS A 149 10.83 9.84 10.80
CA LYS A 149 10.10 11.09 10.59
C LYS A 149 8.85 11.19 11.45
N ASN A 150 8.51 12.41 11.84
CA ASN A 150 7.29 12.72 12.58
C ASN A 150 6.33 13.54 11.71
N HIS A 151 5.10 13.05 11.55
CA HIS A 151 4.00 13.70 10.84
C HIS A 151 3.09 14.52 11.78
N GLY A 152 3.34 14.47 13.10
CA GLY A 152 2.70 15.28 14.13
C GLY A 152 2.36 14.47 15.38
N GLY A 153 2.28 15.15 16.52
CA GLY A 153 1.98 14.48 17.80
C GLY A 153 3.20 13.81 18.42
N VAL A 154 3.00 12.64 19.02
CA VAL A 154 4.05 11.85 19.69
C VAL A 154 4.91 11.16 18.63
N ALA A 155 6.22 11.06 18.88
CA ALA A 155 7.14 10.35 17.99
C ALA A 155 8.08 9.43 18.75
N ALA A 156 8.28 8.24 18.21
CA ALA A 156 9.23 7.28 18.76
C ALA A 156 9.56 6.16 17.77
N PHE A 157 10.76 5.61 17.90
CA PHE A 157 11.27 4.45 17.17
C PHE A 157 11.59 3.31 18.13
N LEU A 158 11.29 2.09 17.73
CA LEU A 158 11.56 0.87 18.48
C LEU A 158 12.26 -0.14 17.58
N PHE A 159 13.29 -0.80 18.09
CA PHE A 159 14.08 -1.77 17.34
C PHE A 159 14.54 -2.93 18.22
N LYS A 160 14.46 -4.14 17.70
CA LYS A 160 15.08 -5.32 18.28
C LYS A 160 15.58 -6.26 17.18
N LEU A 161 16.83 -6.67 17.27
CA LEU A 161 17.44 -7.74 16.48
C LEU A 161 17.77 -8.89 17.41
N VAL A 162 17.38 -10.10 17.03
CA VAL A 162 17.79 -11.34 17.67
C VAL A 162 18.61 -12.18 16.68
N LEU A 163 19.86 -12.46 17.05
CA LEU A 163 20.80 -13.30 16.31
C LEU A 163 21.12 -14.54 17.15
N ILE A 164 20.88 -15.73 16.61
CA ILE A 164 21.30 -16.99 17.22
C ILE A 164 22.40 -17.57 16.33
N ASP A 165 23.62 -17.64 16.85
CA ASP A 165 24.77 -18.11 16.09
C ASP A 165 24.73 -19.63 15.82
N SER A 166 25.73 -20.13 15.08
CA SER A 166 25.84 -21.56 14.75
C SER A 166 25.98 -22.50 15.96
N LYS A 167 26.34 -21.96 17.14
CA LYS A 167 26.51 -22.69 18.40
C LYS A 167 25.28 -22.59 19.31
N GLY A 168 24.27 -21.81 18.91
CA GLY A 168 23.08 -21.53 19.71
C GLY A 168 23.24 -20.36 20.68
N GLU A 169 24.34 -19.61 20.63
CA GLU A 169 24.52 -18.42 21.46
C GLU A 169 23.62 -17.30 20.92
N THR A 170 22.82 -16.70 21.81
CA THR A 170 21.88 -15.63 21.45
C THR A 170 22.53 -14.27 21.70
N ARG A 171 22.45 -13.39 20.71
CA ARG A 171 22.80 -11.98 20.82
C ARG A 171 21.60 -11.12 20.44
N GLU A 172 21.30 -10.16 21.30
CA GLU A 172 20.23 -9.19 21.07
C GLU A 172 20.82 -7.79 20.90
N VAL A 173 20.27 -7.02 19.96
CA VAL A 173 20.55 -5.59 19.80
C VAL A 173 19.21 -4.88 19.86
N VAL A 174 19.08 -3.90 20.76
CA VAL A 174 17.82 -3.20 21.00
C VAL A 174 17.98 -1.69 20.87
N SER A 175 16.89 -0.98 20.57
CA SER A 175 16.82 0.48 20.74
C SER A 175 16.92 0.83 22.22
N ASN A 176 17.87 1.71 22.55
CA ASN A 176 18.15 2.20 23.91
C ASN A 176 19.05 3.44 23.83
N ASP A 177 19.60 3.88 24.97
CA ASP A 177 20.46 5.06 25.08
C ASP A 177 21.85 4.94 24.41
N GLN A 178 22.21 3.78 23.86
CA GLN A 178 23.49 3.54 23.16
C GLN A 178 23.43 3.86 21.66
N TRP A 179 22.28 4.27 21.14
CA TRP A 179 22.12 4.73 19.76
C TRP A 179 22.64 6.16 19.59
N LYS A 180 23.06 6.52 18.39
CA LYS A 180 23.44 7.89 18.04
C LYS A 180 22.31 8.58 17.30
N VAL A 181 22.19 9.89 17.47
CA VAL A 181 21.25 10.75 16.73
C VAL A 181 22.03 11.62 15.78
N LEU A 182 21.68 11.52 14.50
CA LEU A 182 22.16 12.37 13.42
C LEU A 182 20.98 13.18 12.88
N SER A 183 21.23 14.37 12.36
CA SER A 183 20.25 15.12 11.57
C SER A 183 19.95 14.39 10.27
N SER A 184 18.88 14.79 9.61
CA SER A 184 18.44 14.20 8.33
C SER A 184 19.50 14.27 7.20
N ASP A 185 20.44 15.21 7.28
CA ASP A 185 21.59 15.34 6.36
C ASP A 185 22.80 14.48 6.76
N GLY A 186 22.74 13.75 7.89
CA GLY A 186 23.81 12.89 8.38
C GLY A 186 24.81 13.58 9.32
N THR A 187 24.59 14.83 9.74
CA THR A 187 25.44 15.48 10.74
C THR A 187 25.17 14.91 12.13
N SER A 188 26.22 14.54 12.87
CA SER A 188 26.08 14.02 14.24
C SER A 188 25.52 15.10 15.17
N LEU A 189 24.40 14.81 15.84
CA LEU A 189 23.74 15.73 16.79
C LEU A 189 23.96 15.31 18.25
N SER A 190 23.88 14.02 18.55
CA SER A 190 24.00 13.49 19.91
C SER A 190 24.51 12.05 19.91
N ASP A 191 25.33 11.69 20.89
CA ASP A 191 25.77 10.30 21.11
C ASP A 191 24.74 9.45 21.86
N LYS A 192 23.56 10.01 22.19
CA LYS A 192 22.42 9.29 22.80
C LYS A 192 21.07 9.87 22.37
N PRO A 193 20.02 9.04 22.18
CA PRO A 193 18.67 9.51 21.92
C PRO A 193 17.95 9.97 23.20
N ALA A 194 16.79 10.59 23.01
CA ALA A 194 15.80 10.74 24.07
C ALA A 194 15.01 9.44 24.22
N ILE A 195 14.92 8.91 25.45
CA ILE A 195 14.06 7.76 25.76
C ILE A 195 12.62 8.26 25.95
N LYS A 196 11.69 7.69 25.19
CA LYS A 196 10.27 8.07 25.15
C LYS A 196 9.39 7.15 25.99
N GLY A 197 9.83 5.93 26.25
CA GLY A 197 9.11 4.95 27.04
C GLY A 197 9.70 3.56 26.87
N LYS A 198 9.16 2.60 27.62
CA LYS A 198 9.47 1.18 27.47
C LYS A 198 8.45 0.53 26.53
N LEU A 199 8.81 -0.61 25.93
CA LEU A 199 7.81 -1.46 25.29
C LEU A 199 6.68 -1.77 26.28
N GLY A 200 5.42 -1.57 25.85
CA GLY A 200 4.25 -1.68 26.73
C GLY A 200 3.69 -0.34 27.22
N ASP A 201 4.48 0.73 27.22
CA ASP A 201 4.01 2.04 27.65
C ASP A 201 3.02 2.65 26.64
N GLY A 202 2.05 3.41 27.13
CA GLY A 202 1.13 4.18 26.30
C GLY A 202 1.84 5.33 25.56
N PRO A 203 1.39 5.73 24.36
CA PRO A 203 0.16 5.28 23.69
C PRO A 203 0.29 3.95 22.93
N TRP A 204 1.49 3.37 22.83
CA TRP A 204 1.76 2.27 21.91
C TRP A 204 1.40 0.88 22.43
N GLY A 205 1.53 0.64 23.73
CA GLY A 205 1.30 -0.69 24.30
C GLY A 205 2.38 -1.71 23.90
N ASN A 206 2.07 -3.01 24.02
CA ASN A 206 3.02 -4.09 23.72
C ASN A 206 2.84 -4.60 22.28
N ILE A 207 3.30 -3.82 21.31
CA ILE A 207 3.19 -4.14 19.88
C ILE A 207 3.99 -5.39 19.46
N PHE A 208 4.96 -5.84 20.25
CA PHE A 208 5.72 -7.08 19.95
C PHE A 208 4.96 -8.35 20.36
N SER A 209 4.04 -8.26 21.32
CA SER A 209 3.20 -9.39 21.74
C SER A 209 2.09 -9.77 20.74
N GLN A 210 1.78 -8.89 19.78
CA GLN A 210 0.76 -9.12 18.76
C GLN A 210 1.28 -9.95 17.57
N THR A 211 2.48 -10.53 17.66
CA THR A 211 3.11 -11.27 16.55
C THR A 211 2.80 -12.77 16.54
N GLN A 212 1.83 -13.21 17.34
CA GLN A 212 1.30 -14.56 17.32
C GLN A 212 0.20 -14.69 16.25
N ASP A 213 0.56 -14.42 14.99
CA ASP A 213 -0.23 -14.83 13.82
C ASP A 213 0.62 -15.82 13.02
N ASP A 214 0.17 -17.08 12.99
CA ASP A 214 0.78 -18.25 12.33
C ASP A 214 0.80 -18.17 10.79
N SER A 215 0.82 -16.98 10.20
CA SER A 215 1.03 -16.80 8.77
C SER A 215 2.02 -15.66 8.52
N PHE A 216 3.31 -15.98 8.69
CA PHE A 216 4.39 -15.08 8.31
C PHE A 216 4.50 -15.02 6.79
N VAL A 217 3.67 -14.20 6.15
CA VAL A 217 3.91 -13.79 4.76
C VAL A 217 5.02 -12.73 4.82
N PRO A 218 6.22 -12.98 4.26
CA PRO A 218 7.26 -11.98 4.26
C PRO A 218 6.75 -10.70 3.57
N ARG A 219 7.11 -9.52 4.09
CA ARG A 219 6.82 -8.26 3.39
C ARG A 219 7.34 -8.30 1.94
N ASP A 220 6.63 -7.63 1.04
CA ASP A 220 6.84 -7.68 -0.41
C ASP A 220 6.55 -9.05 -1.05
N THR A 221 5.94 -9.97 -0.30
CA THR A 221 5.44 -11.26 -0.79
C THR A 221 3.91 -11.28 -0.72
N PHE A 222 3.24 -11.61 -1.81
CA PHE A 222 1.80 -11.78 -1.82
C PHE A 222 1.42 -13.19 -1.35
N LEU A 223 0.41 -13.28 -0.48
CA LEU A 223 -0.22 -14.56 -0.16
C LEU A 223 -1.31 -14.86 -1.19
N LEU A 224 -1.10 -15.92 -1.96
CA LEU A 224 -1.97 -16.31 -3.06
C LEU A 224 -2.70 -17.61 -2.77
N LYS A 225 -3.87 -17.76 -3.39
CA LYS A 225 -4.51 -19.07 -3.53
C LYS A 225 -3.79 -19.86 -4.64
N PRO A 226 -3.81 -21.20 -4.62
CA PRO A 226 -3.29 -22.01 -5.71
C PRO A 226 -3.88 -21.57 -7.07
N GLY A 227 -3.02 -21.46 -8.08
CA GLY A 227 -3.41 -21.05 -9.44
C GLY A 227 -3.42 -19.55 -9.72
N TYR A 228 -3.01 -18.71 -8.77
CA TYR A 228 -2.89 -17.26 -8.96
C TYR A 228 -1.42 -16.82 -9.01
N GLN A 229 -1.18 -15.71 -9.73
CA GLN A 229 0.10 -15.01 -9.82
C GLN A 229 -0.16 -13.51 -9.71
N VAL A 230 0.81 -12.76 -9.18
CA VAL A 230 0.78 -11.30 -9.15
C VAL A 230 1.92 -10.75 -10.00
N GLU A 231 1.57 -9.84 -10.90
CA GLU A 231 2.51 -9.08 -11.71
C GLU A 231 2.34 -7.59 -11.44
N LYS A 232 3.44 -6.92 -11.15
CA LYS A 232 3.49 -5.46 -11.06
C LYS A 232 3.61 -4.92 -12.47
N LEU A 233 2.50 -4.42 -13.02
CA LEU A 233 2.42 -3.92 -14.38
C LEU A 233 3.09 -2.55 -14.56
N PHE A 234 2.88 -1.64 -13.61
CA PHE A 234 3.35 -0.26 -13.71
C PHE A 234 3.51 0.38 -12.32
N SER A 235 4.56 1.16 -12.13
CA SER A 235 4.80 1.97 -10.92
C SER A 235 4.51 3.44 -11.21
N VAL A 236 3.44 3.98 -10.65
CA VAL A 236 2.98 5.35 -10.97
C VAL A 236 3.99 6.40 -10.49
N PRO A 237 4.56 7.25 -11.37
CA PRO A 237 5.38 8.38 -10.96
C PRO A 237 4.46 9.46 -10.35
N LYS A 238 4.38 9.48 -9.01
CA LYS A 238 3.42 10.29 -8.27
C LYS A 238 3.44 11.78 -8.64
N GLU A 239 4.61 12.35 -8.89
CA GLU A 239 4.75 13.78 -9.25
C GLU A 239 4.16 14.10 -10.63
N GLU A 240 4.22 13.14 -11.57
CA GLU A 240 3.78 13.34 -12.95
C GLU A 240 2.34 12.91 -13.16
N LEU A 241 1.94 11.76 -12.60
CA LEU A 241 0.66 11.10 -12.85
C LEU A 241 -0.28 11.07 -11.63
N GLY A 242 0.16 11.60 -10.49
CA GLY A 242 -0.67 11.77 -9.31
C GLY A 242 -0.85 10.50 -8.48
N SER A 243 -1.92 10.46 -7.70
CA SER A 243 -2.33 9.33 -6.86
C SER A 243 -3.64 8.78 -7.39
N TRP A 244 -3.59 7.61 -8.02
CA TRP A 244 -4.75 7.01 -8.66
C TRP A 244 -5.73 6.43 -7.64
N VAL A 245 -6.99 6.85 -7.71
CA VAL A 245 -8.04 6.47 -6.74
C VAL A 245 -9.22 5.74 -7.36
N ALA A 246 -9.38 5.81 -8.68
CA ALA A 246 -10.43 5.09 -9.39
C ALA A 246 -9.85 4.37 -10.61
N ILE A 247 -10.37 3.17 -10.90
CA ILE A 247 -10.04 2.40 -12.10
C ILE A 247 -11.31 1.85 -12.75
N ALA A 248 -11.34 1.79 -14.07
CA ALA A 248 -12.42 1.17 -14.85
C ALA A 248 -11.86 0.50 -16.11
N PHE A 249 -12.55 -0.53 -16.60
CA PHE A 249 -12.27 -1.07 -17.93
C PHE A 249 -12.93 -0.21 -19.01
N ASP A 250 -12.22 0.01 -20.11
CA ASP A 250 -12.81 0.52 -21.33
C ASP A 250 -13.35 -0.63 -22.22
N PRO A 251 -14.13 -0.33 -23.27
CA PRO A 251 -14.72 -1.36 -24.15
C PRO A 251 -13.71 -2.23 -24.91
N LYS A 252 -12.43 -1.82 -24.98
CA LYS A 252 -11.35 -2.57 -25.63
C LYS A 252 -10.58 -3.45 -24.63
N GLY A 253 -10.99 -3.48 -23.37
CA GLY A 253 -10.33 -4.24 -22.31
C GLY A 253 -9.09 -3.57 -21.71
N ARG A 254 -8.84 -2.29 -22.05
CA ARG A 254 -7.82 -1.47 -21.40
C ARG A 254 -8.35 -0.92 -20.09
N LEU A 255 -7.47 -0.39 -19.26
CA LEU A 255 -7.85 0.25 -17.99
C LEU A 255 -7.80 1.77 -18.14
N LEU A 256 -8.69 2.46 -17.45
CA LEU A 256 -8.64 3.90 -17.22
C LEU A 256 -8.39 4.12 -15.73
N ALA A 257 -7.47 5.01 -15.37
CA ALA A 257 -7.16 5.36 -13.99
C ALA A 257 -7.25 6.87 -13.78
N SER A 258 -7.95 7.31 -12.73
CA SER A 258 -8.05 8.74 -12.39
C SER A 258 -7.19 9.07 -11.20
N ASP A 259 -6.42 10.16 -11.32
CA ASP A 259 -5.81 10.84 -10.19
C ASP A 259 -6.87 11.49 -9.27
N GLN A 260 -6.57 11.55 -7.97
CA GLN A 260 -7.39 12.26 -6.97
C GLN A 260 -7.21 13.78 -7.01
N GLY A 261 -6.06 14.26 -7.48
CA GLY A 261 -5.72 15.68 -7.61
C GLY A 261 -6.07 16.23 -8.99
N ASP A 262 -5.09 16.89 -9.62
CA ASP A 262 -5.23 17.65 -10.87
C ASP A 262 -4.51 17.01 -12.08
N LYS A 263 -4.05 15.76 -11.98
CA LYS A 263 -3.23 15.09 -13.02
C LYS A 263 -4.05 14.35 -14.09
N GLY A 264 -5.37 14.38 -13.99
CA GLY A 264 -6.30 13.88 -15.01
C GLY A 264 -6.48 12.37 -15.00
N ILE A 265 -6.89 11.84 -16.16
CA ILE A 265 -7.17 10.42 -16.36
C ILE A 265 -6.12 9.83 -17.29
N CYS A 266 -5.56 8.69 -16.90
CA CYS A 266 -4.65 7.89 -17.71
C CYS A 266 -5.38 6.69 -18.30
N ARG A 267 -5.01 6.31 -19.52
CA ARG A 267 -5.33 5.01 -20.12
C ARG A 267 -4.12 4.11 -19.96
N ILE A 268 -4.36 2.86 -19.61
CA ILE A 268 -3.36 1.83 -19.37
C ILE A 268 -3.72 0.67 -20.30
N THR A 269 -2.79 0.28 -21.15
CA THR A 269 -2.85 -0.93 -21.95
C THR A 269 -1.95 -1.97 -21.28
N PRO A 270 -2.51 -2.91 -20.50
CA PRO A 270 -1.72 -3.95 -19.84
C PRO A 270 -1.00 -4.80 -20.87
N ALA A 271 0.23 -5.19 -20.56
CA ALA A 271 0.88 -6.26 -21.32
C ALA A 271 0.03 -7.55 -21.23
N PRO A 272 -0.02 -8.37 -22.29
CA PRO A 272 -0.61 -9.70 -22.20
C PRO A 272 0.04 -10.52 -21.07
N PRO A 273 -0.72 -11.29 -20.27
CA PRO A 273 -0.15 -12.10 -19.20
C PRO A 273 0.95 -13.05 -19.71
N GLY A 274 2.11 -13.03 -19.05
CA GLY A 274 3.25 -13.88 -19.41
C GLY A 274 3.98 -13.51 -20.71
N SER A 275 3.74 -12.33 -21.28
CA SER A 275 4.52 -11.82 -22.41
C SER A 275 5.72 -10.98 -21.96
N ASP A 276 6.67 -10.79 -22.87
CA ASP A 276 7.81 -9.86 -22.71
C ASP A 276 7.46 -8.44 -23.23
N GLU A 277 6.17 -8.12 -23.38
CA GLU A 277 5.70 -6.82 -23.83
C GLU A 277 5.58 -5.84 -22.65
N THR A 278 5.65 -4.53 -22.94
CA THR A 278 5.50 -3.49 -21.92
C THR A 278 4.03 -3.17 -21.66
N THR A 279 3.70 -2.88 -20.41
CA THR A 279 2.48 -2.15 -20.07
C THR A 279 2.69 -0.70 -20.49
N ARG A 280 1.76 -0.18 -21.31
CA ARG A 280 1.80 1.19 -21.80
C ARG A 280 0.78 2.05 -21.05
N VAL A 281 1.18 3.24 -20.64
CA VAL A 281 0.35 4.22 -19.95
C VAL A 281 0.43 5.56 -20.66
N GLU A 282 -0.71 6.18 -20.92
CA GLU A 282 -0.81 7.49 -21.54
C GLU A 282 -1.87 8.34 -20.85
N ARG A 283 -1.64 9.65 -20.75
CA ARG A 283 -2.68 10.58 -20.29
C ARG A 283 -3.70 10.80 -21.40
N LEU A 284 -4.99 10.74 -21.05
CA LEU A 284 -6.07 11.12 -21.97
C LEU A 284 -6.14 12.63 -22.13
N ASN A 285 -6.40 13.09 -23.36
CA ASN A 285 -6.66 14.51 -23.63
C ASN A 285 -8.08 14.89 -23.23
N LEU A 286 -8.38 14.84 -21.93
CA LEU A 286 -9.68 15.17 -21.37
C LEU A 286 -9.50 16.19 -20.23
N PRO A 287 -10.12 17.38 -20.28
CA PRO A 287 -9.90 18.45 -19.30
C PRO A 287 -10.68 18.21 -18.00
N ILE A 288 -10.48 17.04 -17.38
CA ILE A 288 -11.12 16.62 -16.14
C ILE A 288 -10.19 15.74 -15.30
N SER A 289 -10.36 15.80 -13.98
CA SER A 289 -9.58 15.07 -12.98
C SER A 289 -10.43 14.81 -11.73
N SER A 290 -9.87 14.14 -10.72
CA SER A 290 -10.53 13.87 -9.44
C SER A 290 -11.77 12.98 -9.55
N ALA A 291 -11.81 12.09 -10.56
CA ALA A 291 -12.87 11.08 -10.62
C ALA A 291 -12.62 10.02 -9.56
N GLN A 292 -13.58 9.85 -8.64
CA GLN A 292 -13.56 8.78 -7.63
C GLN A 292 -14.42 7.58 -8.01
N GLY A 293 -15.17 7.69 -9.11
CA GLY A 293 -15.80 6.57 -9.77
C GLY A 293 -15.85 6.78 -11.27
N MET A 294 -15.67 5.69 -12.00
CA MET A 294 -15.70 5.68 -13.46
C MET A 294 -16.49 4.47 -13.95
N LEU A 295 -17.20 4.64 -15.06
CA LEU A 295 -17.96 3.59 -15.72
C LEU A 295 -17.99 3.84 -17.22
N CYS A 296 -17.43 2.92 -18.01
CA CYS A 296 -17.70 2.86 -19.44
C CYS A 296 -19.01 2.09 -19.67
N ALA A 297 -20.02 2.76 -20.26
CA ALA A 297 -21.30 2.19 -20.61
C ALA A 297 -22.00 3.07 -21.65
N PHE A 298 -22.99 2.56 -22.37
CA PHE A 298 -23.80 3.39 -23.30
C PHE A 298 -22.96 4.23 -24.28
N ASP A 299 -21.88 3.65 -24.79
CA ASP A 299 -20.91 4.29 -25.69
C ASP A 299 -20.31 5.60 -25.13
N ALA A 300 -20.17 5.68 -23.81
CA ALA A 300 -19.63 6.84 -23.10
C ALA A 300 -18.81 6.43 -21.87
N LEU A 301 -17.97 7.35 -21.39
CA LEU A 301 -17.31 7.29 -20.09
C LEU A 301 -18.05 8.20 -19.11
N TYR A 302 -18.65 7.61 -18.09
CA TYR A 302 -19.25 8.34 -16.98
C TYR A 302 -18.24 8.51 -15.85
N LEU A 303 -18.22 9.69 -15.26
CA LEU A 303 -17.25 10.10 -14.25
C LEU A 303 -18.00 10.70 -13.05
N SER A 304 -17.80 10.12 -11.88
CA SER A 304 -18.22 10.70 -10.60
C SER A 304 -17.06 11.54 -10.08
N ILE A 305 -17.17 12.84 -10.25
CA ILE A 305 -16.13 13.81 -9.93
C ILE A 305 -16.32 14.31 -8.50
N ASN A 306 -15.24 14.28 -7.73
CA ASN A 306 -15.18 14.74 -6.35
C ASN A 306 -13.95 15.65 -6.18
N GLY A 307 -13.99 16.79 -6.88
CA GLY A 307 -12.87 17.74 -6.96
C GLY A 307 -12.81 18.42 -8.33
N GLY A 308 -11.60 18.83 -8.73
CA GLY A 308 -11.32 19.35 -10.08
C GLY A 308 -12.23 20.50 -10.53
N PRO A 309 -12.83 20.42 -11.74
CA PRO A 309 -13.66 21.49 -12.31
C PRO A 309 -15.05 21.63 -11.64
N GLY A 310 -15.38 20.78 -10.66
CA GLY A 310 -16.63 20.81 -9.91
C GLY A 310 -17.15 19.40 -9.61
N SER A 311 -17.69 19.21 -8.41
CA SER A 311 -18.28 17.93 -7.99
C SER A 311 -19.54 17.63 -8.80
N GLY A 312 -19.67 16.42 -9.35
CA GLY A 312 -20.81 16.08 -10.21
C GLY A 312 -20.69 14.75 -10.96
N LEU A 313 -21.79 14.37 -11.61
CA LEU A 313 -21.81 13.31 -12.62
C LEU A 313 -21.51 13.93 -13.98
N TYR A 314 -20.46 13.45 -14.63
CA TYR A 314 -20.06 13.87 -15.96
C TYR A 314 -20.12 12.70 -16.93
N ARG A 315 -20.24 13.02 -18.22
CA ARG A 315 -20.18 12.08 -19.33
C ARG A 315 -19.21 12.60 -20.37
N ALA A 316 -18.29 11.73 -20.79
CA ALA A 316 -17.38 11.96 -21.90
C ALA A 316 -17.70 11.01 -23.07
N ARG A 317 -17.65 11.52 -24.30
CA ARG A 317 -17.90 10.73 -25.53
C ARG A 317 -16.81 10.96 -26.57
N ASP A 318 -16.49 9.90 -27.31
CA ASP A 318 -15.74 9.95 -28.56
C ASP A 318 -16.77 10.02 -29.70
N THR A 319 -16.95 11.22 -30.27
CA THR A 319 -17.90 11.47 -31.36
C THR A 319 -17.24 11.32 -32.74
N THR A 320 -15.92 11.19 -32.78
CA THR A 320 -15.13 11.13 -34.03
C THR A 320 -14.63 9.74 -34.38
N GLY A 321 -14.63 8.82 -33.41
CA GLY A 321 -14.14 7.44 -33.54
C GLY A 321 -12.61 7.32 -33.54
N ASP A 322 -11.90 8.33 -33.05
CA ASP A 322 -10.43 8.38 -33.03
C ASP A 322 -9.81 7.81 -31.73
N ASP A 323 -10.65 7.22 -30.87
CA ASP A 323 -10.27 6.65 -29.59
C ASP A 323 -9.84 7.71 -28.55
N GLN A 324 -10.24 8.98 -28.74
CA GLN A 324 -10.14 10.08 -27.78
C GLN A 324 -11.52 10.65 -27.47
N TYR A 325 -11.72 11.10 -26.22
CA TYR A 325 -12.96 11.75 -25.84
C TYR A 325 -12.90 13.23 -26.22
N ASP A 326 -13.78 13.67 -27.12
CA ASP A 326 -13.87 15.05 -27.59
C ASP A 326 -15.08 15.83 -27.02
N GLU A 327 -16.10 15.13 -26.51
CA GLU A 327 -17.22 15.73 -25.79
C GLU A 327 -17.07 15.48 -24.28
N LEU A 328 -17.29 16.52 -23.47
CA LEU A 328 -17.39 16.42 -22.02
C LEU A 328 -18.58 17.25 -21.53
N THR A 329 -19.58 16.58 -20.95
CA THR A 329 -20.82 17.20 -20.47
C THR A 329 -21.01 16.88 -18.99
N LYS A 330 -21.27 17.89 -18.16
CA LYS A 330 -21.78 17.67 -16.80
C LYS A 330 -23.29 17.39 -16.88
N LEU A 331 -23.71 16.24 -16.36
CA LEU A 331 -25.10 15.82 -16.34
C LEU A 331 -25.81 16.33 -15.08
N ILE A 332 -25.18 16.18 -13.91
CA ILE A 332 -25.75 16.54 -12.61
C ILE A 332 -24.67 17.13 -11.70
N ASP A 333 -24.99 18.18 -10.96
CA ASP A 333 -24.14 18.71 -9.88
C ASP A 333 -24.27 17.85 -8.60
N PHE A 334 -23.14 17.57 -7.96
CA PHE A 334 -23.12 16.95 -6.63
C PHE A 334 -22.84 17.98 -5.54
N ARG A 335 -23.61 17.87 -4.45
CA ARG A 335 -23.54 18.78 -3.30
C ARG A 335 -22.70 18.17 -2.18
N GLY A 336 -21.41 18.01 -2.44
CA GLY A 336 -20.48 17.48 -1.47
C GLY A 336 -19.13 17.14 -2.05
N GLY A 337 -18.21 16.73 -1.17
CA GLY A 337 -16.90 16.27 -1.57
C GLY A 337 -16.03 15.83 -0.40
N GLY A 338 -14.74 15.62 -0.68
CA GLY A 338 -13.78 15.05 0.27
C GLY A 338 -13.83 13.52 0.31
N GLU A 339 -13.14 12.90 1.26
CA GLU A 339 -13.02 11.43 1.33
C GLU A 339 -14.38 10.73 1.50
N HIS A 340 -15.37 11.37 2.11
CA HIS A 340 -16.75 10.86 2.23
C HIS A 340 -17.72 11.42 1.16
N GLY A 341 -17.18 11.97 0.06
CA GLY A 341 -17.91 12.61 -1.03
C GLY A 341 -18.54 11.62 -2.03
N PRO A 342 -18.78 12.04 -3.28
CA PRO A 342 -19.20 11.16 -4.36
C PRO A 342 -18.10 10.15 -4.72
N HIS A 343 -18.49 8.91 -4.99
CA HIS A 343 -17.56 7.80 -5.25
C HIS A 343 -17.97 7.03 -6.49
N ALA A 344 -18.59 5.86 -6.33
CA ALA A 344 -18.66 4.86 -7.37
C ALA A 344 -19.86 5.04 -8.32
N LEU A 345 -19.64 4.58 -9.55
CA LEU A 345 -20.68 4.36 -10.55
C LEU A 345 -20.78 2.87 -10.87
N ARG A 346 -22.00 2.37 -11.02
CA ARG A 346 -22.24 0.97 -11.37
C ARG A 346 -23.32 0.84 -12.43
N LEU A 347 -23.08 -0.02 -13.41
CA LEU A 347 -24.14 -0.41 -14.34
C LEU A 347 -25.18 -1.23 -13.57
N SER A 348 -26.46 -0.97 -13.84
CA SER A 348 -27.55 -1.77 -13.29
C SER A 348 -27.54 -3.20 -13.83
N PRO A 349 -28.08 -4.19 -13.08
CA PRO A 349 -28.12 -5.58 -13.53
C PRO A 349 -28.83 -5.83 -14.87
N ASP A 350 -29.79 -4.98 -15.23
CA ASP A 350 -30.50 -5.06 -16.52
C ASP A 350 -29.76 -4.35 -17.66
N GLY A 351 -28.63 -3.68 -17.36
CA GLY A 351 -27.81 -2.96 -18.32
C GLY A 351 -28.41 -1.66 -18.84
N LYS A 352 -29.49 -1.13 -18.25
CA LYS A 352 -30.26 0.00 -18.82
C LYS A 352 -30.07 1.34 -18.12
N SER A 353 -29.40 1.33 -16.97
CA SER A 353 -29.27 2.50 -16.11
C SER A 353 -27.98 2.47 -15.30
N ILE A 354 -27.64 3.60 -14.69
CA ILE A 354 -26.46 3.77 -13.85
C ILE A 354 -26.93 3.96 -12.41
N TYR A 355 -26.27 3.27 -11.49
CA TYR A 355 -26.33 3.54 -10.06
C TYR A 355 -25.20 4.50 -9.69
N VAL A 356 -25.56 5.61 -9.06
CA VAL A 356 -24.67 6.64 -8.54
C VAL A 356 -24.58 6.46 -7.03
N ILE A 357 -23.38 6.32 -6.49
CA ILE A 357 -23.14 6.03 -5.08
C ILE A 357 -22.36 7.18 -4.44
N CYS A 358 -22.99 7.83 -3.47
CA CYS A 358 -22.47 9.02 -2.81
C CYS A 358 -22.39 8.83 -1.30
N GLY A 359 -21.24 9.18 -0.73
CA GLY A 359 -20.98 9.08 0.70
C GLY A 359 -21.74 10.12 1.53
N ASN A 360 -21.62 10.01 2.84
CA ASN A 360 -22.38 10.79 3.82
C ASN A 360 -22.06 12.28 3.86
N HIS A 361 -21.04 12.72 3.13
CA HIS A 361 -20.69 14.14 2.98
C HIS A 361 -21.22 14.73 1.66
N THR A 362 -22.04 13.98 0.93
CA THR A 362 -22.74 14.43 -0.27
C THR A 362 -24.23 14.53 0.01
N ASP A 363 -24.72 15.75 0.07
CA ASP A 363 -26.16 15.98 0.22
C ASP A 363 -26.87 15.51 -1.06
N PRO A 364 -28.10 14.97 -0.98
CA PRO A 364 -28.88 14.65 -2.17
C PRO A 364 -29.06 15.88 -3.08
N PRO A 365 -29.27 15.68 -4.39
CA PRO A 365 -29.48 16.79 -5.33
C PRO A 365 -30.83 17.51 -5.15
N PHE A 366 -31.65 17.09 -4.18
CA PHE A 366 -32.94 17.65 -3.83
C PHE A 366 -33.03 17.86 -2.31
N SER A 367 -33.96 18.72 -1.86
CA SER A 367 -34.41 18.70 -0.47
C SER A 367 -35.49 17.63 -0.28
N VAL A 368 -35.65 17.09 0.93
CA VAL A 368 -36.62 16.01 1.21
C VAL A 368 -38.04 16.41 0.81
N ASP A 369 -38.41 17.67 1.05
CA ASP A 369 -39.72 18.22 0.68
C ASP A 369 -39.95 18.31 -0.83
N GLN A 370 -38.87 18.28 -1.61
CA GLN A 370 -38.86 18.40 -3.08
C GLN A 370 -38.53 17.09 -3.77
N ILE A 371 -38.50 15.95 -3.06
CA ILE A 371 -38.09 14.67 -3.64
C ILE A 371 -39.00 14.18 -4.78
N PHE A 372 -40.22 14.70 -4.89
CA PHE A 372 -41.14 14.38 -5.99
C PHE A 372 -41.15 15.46 -7.09
N GLU A 373 -40.33 16.50 -6.94
CA GLU A 373 -40.11 17.51 -7.97
C GLU A 373 -39.05 17.00 -8.97
N ALA A 374 -39.10 17.54 -10.20
CA ALA A 374 -38.13 17.22 -11.26
C ALA A 374 -37.97 15.71 -11.58
N GLY A 375 -39.04 14.91 -11.47
CA GLY A 375 -39.03 13.50 -11.88
C GLY A 375 -38.38 12.53 -10.90
N ASN A 376 -37.95 13.01 -9.73
CA ASN A 376 -37.32 12.20 -8.70
C ASN A 376 -38.32 11.28 -7.98
N SER A 377 -37.82 10.18 -7.44
CA SER A 377 -38.59 9.27 -6.59
C SER A 377 -37.70 8.54 -5.59
N SER A 378 -38.27 8.09 -4.48
CA SER A 378 -37.57 7.26 -3.50
C SER A 378 -38.15 5.85 -3.45
N ARG A 379 -37.28 4.85 -3.40
CA ARG A 379 -37.67 3.45 -3.14
C ARG A 379 -37.91 3.17 -1.67
N VAL A 380 -37.41 4.03 -0.78
CA VAL A 380 -37.60 3.93 0.67
C VAL A 380 -38.53 5.03 1.17
N PRO A 381 -39.28 4.82 2.27
CA PRO A 381 -40.03 5.88 2.92
C PRO A 381 -39.14 7.09 3.23
N ILE A 382 -39.68 8.30 3.05
CA ILE A 382 -38.94 9.58 3.10
C ILE A 382 -39.07 10.30 4.45
N ASN A 383 -39.53 9.61 5.49
CA ASN A 383 -39.63 10.12 6.86
C ASN A 383 -38.25 10.10 7.56
N TRP A 384 -37.24 10.73 6.95
CA TRP A 384 -35.85 10.73 7.41
C TRP A 384 -35.55 11.72 8.54
N SER A 385 -36.59 12.28 9.17
CA SER A 385 -36.44 13.07 10.38
C SER A 385 -35.88 12.24 11.52
N GLU A 386 -35.27 12.91 12.49
CA GLU A 386 -34.56 12.26 13.58
C GLU A 386 -35.39 12.33 14.86
N ASP A 387 -35.91 11.17 15.27
CA ASP A 387 -36.78 11.04 16.45
C ASP A 387 -35.95 10.92 17.75
N LEU A 388 -35.22 11.97 18.10
CA LEU A 388 -34.39 12.01 19.31
C LEU A 388 -35.18 12.60 20.49
N LEU A 389 -35.27 11.85 21.59
CA LEU A 389 -35.88 12.32 22.85
C LEU A 389 -35.03 13.39 23.56
N LEU A 390 -33.71 13.34 23.37
CA LEU A 390 -32.73 14.27 23.93
C LEU A 390 -32.03 15.03 22.81
N PRO A 391 -31.42 16.21 23.08
CA PRO A 391 -30.61 16.90 22.09
C PRO A 391 -29.56 15.97 21.48
N ARG A 392 -29.38 16.07 20.16
CA ARG A 392 -28.39 15.27 19.45
C ARG A 392 -27.00 15.42 20.08
N GLN A 393 -26.43 14.29 20.45
CA GLN A 393 -25.00 14.19 20.72
C GLN A 393 -24.29 14.05 19.37
N TRP A 394 -23.57 15.09 18.98
CA TRP A 394 -22.77 15.08 17.77
C TRP A 394 -21.57 14.15 17.93
N ASP A 395 -21.02 13.72 16.79
CA ASP A 395 -19.73 13.06 16.74
C ASP A 395 -18.69 13.86 17.54
N ALA A 396 -18.15 13.24 18.59
CA ALA A 396 -17.23 13.86 19.53
C ALA A 396 -15.87 14.18 18.89
N ASN A 397 -15.49 13.46 17.84
CA ASN A 397 -14.29 13.73 17.04
C ASN A 397 -14.55 14.81 15.98
N GLY A 398 -15.81 15.25 15.83
CA GLY A 398 -16.20 16.33 14.93
C GLY A 398 -16.30 15.96 13.46
N HIS A 399 -16.02 14.72 13.06
CA HIS A 399 -15.89 14.31 11.66
C HIS A 399 -17.19 14.51 10.86
N ALA A 400 -18.33 14.00 11.34
CA ALA A 400 -19.64 14.18 10.68
C ALA A 400 -20.56 15.16 11.41
N ARG A 401 -20.00 16.10 12.18
CA ARG A 401 -20.80 17.05 12.96
C ARG A 401 -21.64 17.95 12.05
N GLY A 402 -22.94 18.04 12.35
CA GLY A 402 -23.90 18.83 11.56
C GLY A 402 -24.53 18.07 10.38
N LYS A 403 -24.08 16.85 10.05
CA LYS A 403 -24.72 16.02 9.03
C LYS A 403 -25.98 15.36 9.58
N LEU A 404 -27.07 15.48 8.84
CA LEU A 404 -28.38 14.90 9.14
C LEU A 404 -28.70 13.82 8.12
N ALA A 405 -29.68 12.97 8.44
CA ALA A 405 -30.21 12.05 7.45
C ALA A 405 -30.84 12.82 6.25
N PRO A 406 -30.67 12.31 5.01
CA PRO A 406 -29.89 11.13 4.65
C PRO A 406 -28.39 11.45 4.59
N GLY A 407 -27.60 10.77 5.43
CA GLY A 407 -26.14 10.85 5.43
C GLY A 407 -25.56 9.95 4.37
N GLY A 408 -25.82 10.23 3.10
CA GLY A 408 -25.37 9.43 1.94
C GLY A 408 -26.52 8.76 1.21
N TRP A 409 -26.30 8.46 -0.06
CA TRP A 409 -27.38 8.02 -0.94
C TRP A 409 -26.89 7.20 -2.14
N ILE A 410 -27.80 6.36 -2.65
CA ILE A 410 -27.65 5.67 -3.92
C ILE A 410 -28.83 6.07 -4.78
N ALA A 411 -28.55 6.66 -5.95
CA ALA A 411 -29.58 7.01 -6.93
C ALA A 411 -29.45 6.13 -8.17
N LYS A 412 -30.56 5.97 -8.90
CA LYS A 412 -30.61 5.35 -10.22
C LYS A 412 -30.89 6.45 -11.22
N THR A 413 -30.08 6.55 -12.27
CA THR A 413 -30.25 7.50 -13.37
C THR A 413 -30.23 6.77 -14.72
N ASP A 414 -30.92 7.32 -15.71
CA ASP A 414 -30.72 6.94 -17.10
C ASP A 414 -29.34 7.42 -17.64
N PRO A 415 -28.94 7.04 -18.87
CA PRO A 415 -27.68 7.48 -19.49
C PRO A 415 -27.55 9.01 -19.71
N GLU A 416 -28.65 9.75 -19.63
CA GLU A 416 -28.69 11.20 -19.85
C GLU A 416 -28.69 11.99 -18.52
N GLY A 417 -28.71 11.30 -17.37
CA GLY A 417 -28.68 11.96 -16.06
C GLY A 417 -30.06 12.26 -15.47
N ASN A 418 -31.14 11.63 -15.94
CA ASN A 418 -32.50 11.84 -15.44
C ASN A 418 -32.98 10.76 -14.45
#